data_AF-A0A238ZFS8-F1
#
_entry.id   AF-A0A238ZFS8-F1
#
_cell.length_a   1.000
_cell.length_b   1.000
_cell.length_c   1.000
_cell.angle_alpha   90.00
_cell.angle_beta   90.00
_cell.angle_gamma   90.00
#
_symmetry.space_group_name_H-M   'P 1'
#
loop_
_entity.id
_entity.type
_entity.pdbx_description
1 polymer ?
#
loop_
_entity_poly.entity_id
_entity_poly.type
_entity_poly.pdbx_seq_one_letter_code
_entity_poly.pdbx_strand_id
1 'polypeptide(L)'
;MAKTLGVHIVADMYGCDPEILKSADRMAEIFEGAVKEANLNKLSSHFHQFYPHGATGVIVISESHLSFHTWPEHGYVAIDVYTCGDHSLAFKAFDYIMEKLNPERVEKEVHFRGVIDESEEVEFASSNYSVEA
;
A
#
# COMPACT_ATOMS: atom_id res chain seq x y z
N MET A 1 9.18 22.91 15.03
CA MET A 1 7.99 22.04 14.86
C MET A 1 8.52 20.63 14.55
N ALA A 2 7.70 19.60 14.49
CA ALA A 2 8.16 18.23 14.24
C ALA A 2 7.80 17.78 12.82
N LYS A 3 8.68 17.00 12.18
CA LYS A 3 8.42 16.39 10.86
C LYS A 3 8.41 14.86 10.98
N THR A 4 7.83 14.17 10.00
CA THR A 4 7.69 12.71 10.00
C THR A 4 8.37 12.12 8.78
N LEU A 5 9.10 11.02 8.98
CA LEU A 5 9.82 10.30 7.93
C LEU A 5 8.88 9.63 6.92
N GLY A 6 7.71 9.20 7.38
CA GLY A 6 6.70 8.61 6.50
C GLY A 6 5.29 8.68 7.05
N VAL A 7 4.34 8.30 6.20
CA VAL A 7 2.90 8.21 6.48
C VAL A 7 2.45 6.79 6.21
N HIS A 8 1.85 6.18 7.22
CA HIS A 8 1.31 4.83 7.14
C HIS A 8 -0.20 4.87 7.31
N ILE A 9 -0.92 4.57 6.24
CA ILE A 9 -2.37 4.41 6.25
C ILE A 9 -2.67 2.93 6.45
N VAL A 10 -3.39 2.60 7.52
CA VAL A 10 -3.91 1.26 7.78
C VAL A 10 -5.42 1.33 7.59
N ALA A 11 -5.97 0.44 6.77
CA ALA A 11 -7.40 0.49 6.48
C ALA A 11 -8.04 -0.89 6.35
N ASP A 12 -9.21 -0.99 6.96
CA ASP A 12 -10.13 -2.12 6.87
C ASP A 12 -11.28 -1.71 5.94
N MET A 13 -11.44 -2.45 4.85
CA MET A 13 -12.47 -2.19 3.84
C MET A 13 -13.48 -3.32 3.80
N TYR A 14 -14.76 -2.97 3.83
CA TYR A 14 -15.89 -3.89 3.88
C TYR A 14 -16.84 -3.65 2.71
N GLY A 15 -17.53 -4.72 2.30
CA GLY A 15 -18.48 -4.66 1.17
C GLY A 15 -17.77 -4.56 -0.18
N CYS A 16 -16.52 -5.01 -0.29
CA CYS A 16 -15.81 -5.10 -1.56
C CYS A 16 -16.30 -6.29 -2.38
N ASP A 17 -16.17 -6.20 -3.71
CA ASP A 17 -16.54 -7.28 -4.64
C ASP A 17 -15.73 -8.57 -4.37
N PRO A 18 -16.37 -9.66 -3.90
CA PRO A 18 -15.69 -10.93 -3.62
C PRO A 18 -14.96 -11.52 -4.84
N GLU A 19 -15.42 -11.23 -6.07
CA GLU A 19 -14.81 -11.72 -7.30
C GLU A 19 -13.47 -11.05 -7.60
N ILE A 20 -13.26 -9.83 -7.10
CA ILE A 20 -11.95 -9.17 -7.10
C ILE A 20 -11.08 -9.79 -6.00
N LEU A 21 -11.61 -9.83 -4.78
CA LEU A 21 -10.87 -10.24 -3.59
C LEU A 21 -10.34 -11.66 -3.64
N LYS A 22 -11.01 -12.57 -4.36
CA LYS A 22 -10.60 -13.98 -4.42
C LYS A 22 -9.33 -14.24 -5.22
N SER A 23 -8.89 -13.30 -6.05
CA SER A 23 -7.81 -13.49 -7.03
C SER A 23 -6.59 -12.66 -6.66
N ALA A 24 -5.46 -13.34 -6.44
CA ALA A 24 -4.17 -12.68 -6.25
C ALA A 24 -3.79 -11.81 -7.46
N ASP A 25 -4.07 -12.26 -8.68
CA ASP A 25 -3.74 -11.52 -9.90
C ASP A 25 -4.52 -10.19 -9.99
N ARG A 26 -5.83 -10.21 -9.71
CA ARG A 26 -6.65 -8.98 -9.71
C ARG A 26 -6.21 -8.00 -8.63
N MET A 27 -5.92 -8.50 -7.43
CA MET A 27 -5.40 -7.67 -6.35
C MET A 27 -4.02 -7.10 -6.68
N ALA A 28 -3.15 -7.90 -7.31
CA ALA A 28 -1.85 -7.46 -7.79
C ALA A 28 -1.98 -6.34 -8.83
N GLU A 29 -2.88 -6.46 -9.81
CA GLU A 29 -3.14 -5.41 -10.79
C GLU A 29 -3.54 -4.07 -10.15
N ILE A 30 -4.42 -4.12 -9.13
CA ILE A 30 -4.86 -2.93 -8.39
C ILE A 30 -3.70 -2.29 -7.64
N PHE A 31 -2.92 -3.08 -6.89
CA PHE A 31 -1.84 -2.56 -6.06
C PHE A 31 -0.65 -2.07 -6.90
N GLU A 32 -0.32 -2.75 -8.00
CA GLU A 32 0.65 -2.28 -8.99
C GLU A 32 0.17 -1.00 -9.69
N GLY A 33 -1.14 -0.88 -9.92
CA GLY A 33 -1.77 0.35 -10.40
C GLY A 33 -1.60 1.51 -9.41
N ALA A 34 -1.79 1.27 -8.12
CA ALA A 34 -1.63 2.26 -7.06
C ALA A 34 -0.19 2.79 -6.97
N VAL A 35 0.79 1.88 -7.08
CA VAL A 35 2.22 2.23 -7.13
C VAL A 35 2.53 3.14 -8.32
N LYS A 36 2.02 2.80 -9.51
CA LYS A 36 2.21 3.61 -10.72
C LYS A 36 1.52 4.98 -10.61
N GLU A 37 0.27 5.00 -10.15
CA GLU A 37 -0.51 6.23 -10.01
C GLU A 37 0.17 7.19 -9.02
N ALA A 38 0.66 6.68 -7.89
CA ALA A 38 1.37 7.47 -6.90
C ALA A 38 2.86 7.73 -7.24
N ASN A 39 3.33 7.30 -8.42
CA ASN A 39 4.73 7.42 -8.85
C ASN A 39 5.74 6.91 -7.80
N LEU A 40 5.41 5.78 -7.18
CA LEU A 40 6.23 5.15 -6.15
C LEU A 40 7.32 4.27 -6.77
N ASN A 41 8.52 4.31 -6.19
CA ASN A 41 9.61 3.47 -6.66
C ASN A 41 9.48 2.03 -6.13
N LYS A 42 9.03 1.11 -6.98
CA LYS A 42 8.93 -0.32 -6.66
C LYS A 42 10.29 -1.00 -6.67
N LEU A 43 10.58 -1.78 -5.64
CA LEU A 43 11.75 -2.65 -5.55
C LEU A 43 11.40 -4.10 -5.88
N SER A 44 10.33 -4.63 -5.29
CA SER A 44 9.85 -6.00 -5.54
C SER A 44 8.38 -6.16 -5.16
N SER A 45 7.78 -7.26 -5.59
CA SER A 45 6.38 -7.60 -5.28
C SER A 45 6.24 -9.10 -5.08
N HIS A 46 5.48 -9.51 -4.07
CA HIS A 46 5.17 -10.92 -3.79
C HIS A 46 3.68 -11.06 -3.54
N PHE A 47 3.05 -12.00 -4.22
CA PHE A 47 1.62 -12.29 -4.12
C PHE A 47 1.41 -13.78 -3.90
N HIS A 48 0.45 -14.13 -3.06
CA HIS A 48 0.10 -15.51 -2.76
C HIS A 48 -1.40 -15.72 -2.88
N GLN A 49 -1.79 -16.71 -3.68
CA GLN A 49 -3.17 -17.17 -3.84
C GLN A 49 -3.45 -18.29 -2.83
N PHE A 50 -4.48 -18.12 -2.00
CA PHE A 50 -4.95 -19.17 -1.10
C PHE A 50 -6.03 -20.05 -1.75
N TYR A 51 -6.21 -21.25 -1.20
CA TYR A 51 -7.30 -22.17 -1.52
C TYR A 51 -8.28 -22.29 -0.35
N PRO A 52 -9.61 -22.24 -0.57
CA PRO A 52 -10.28 -22.20 -1.88
C PRO A 52 -10.29 -20.82 -2.56
N HIS A 53 -10.05 -19.74 -1.82
CA HIS A 53 -10.02 -18.37 -2.33
C HIS A 53 -9.28 -17.45 -1.36
N GLY A 54 -9.07 -16.19 -1.78
CA GLY A 54 -8.39 -15.17 -1.00
C GLY A 54 -6.92 -15.05 -1.36
N ALA A 55 -6.33 -13.92 -1.01
CA ALA A 55 -4.96 -13.59 -1.40
C ALA A 55 -4.28 -12.69 -0.38
N THR A 56 -2.96 -12.82 -0.32
CA THR A 56 -2.06 -11.90 0.38
C THR A 56 -1.07 -11.32 -0.62
N GLY A 57 -0.77 -10.04 -0.49
CA GLY A 57 0.22 -9.37 -1.31
C GLY A 57 1.03 -8.34 -0.56
N VAL A 58 2.28 -8.18 -0.97
CA VAL A 58 3.15 -7.07 -0.53
C VAL A 58 3.96 -6.56 -1.71
N ILE A 59 3.97 -5.25 -1.87
CA ILE A 59 4.88 -4.53 -2.76
C ILE A 59 5.86 -3.76 -1.89
N VAL A 60 7.13 -4.12 -2.00
CA VAL A 60 8.23 -3.40 -1.36
C VAL A 60 8.59 -2.21 -2.24
N ILE A 61 8.53 -1.01 -1.67
CA ILE A 61 8.96 0.24 -2.29
C ILE A 61 10.17 0.78 -1.52
N SER A 62 10.81 1.85 -2.00
CA SER A 62 11.89 2.51 -1.27
C SER A 62 11.48 2.80 0.19
N GLU A 63 12.12 2.11 1.13
CA GLU A 63 12.00 2.29 2.60
C GLU A 63 10.63 2.03 3.22
N SER A 64 9.69 1.43 2.48
CA SER A 64 8.31 1.22 2.97
C SER A 64 7.59 0.13 2.16
N HIS A 65 6.26 0.08 2.18
CA HIS A 65 5.51 -0.99 1.51
C HIS A 65 4.03 -0.65 1.29
N LEU A 66 3.42 -1.35 0.34
CA LEU A 66 1.98 -1.53 0.26
C LEU A 66 1.65 -3.01 0.48
N SER A 67 0.65 -3.35 1.29
CA SER A 67 0.19 -4.72 1.48
C SER A 67 -1.33 -4.87 1.49
N PHE A 68 -1.79 -6.09 1.20
CA PHE A 68 -3.19 -6.48 1.33
C PHE A 68 -3.34 -7.92 1.84
N HIS A 69 -4.46 -8.15 2.50
CA HIS A 69 -4.94 -9.46 2.93
C HIS A 69 -6.45 -9.54 2.72
N THR A 70 -6.93 -10.51 1.91
CA THR A 70 -8.35 -10.59 1.54
C THR A 70 -9.09 -11.76 2.17
N TRP A 71 -10.36 -11.52 2.52
CA TRP A 71 -11.36 -12.51 2.91
C TRP A 71 -12.62 -12.34 2.04
N PRO A 72 -12.64 -12.94 0.84
CA PRO A 72 -13.74 -12.80 -0.12
C PRO A 72 -15.11 -13.16 0.45
N GLU A 73 -15.19 -14.19 1.29
CA GLU A 73 -16.40 -14.67 1.96
C GLU A 73 -17.04 -13.62 2.89
N HIS A 74 -16.28 -12.58 3.25
CA HIS A 74 -16.73 -11.46 4.08
C HIS A 74 -16.78 -10.14 3.29
N GLY A 75 -16.45 -10.15 1.99
CA GLY A 75 -16.27 -8.91 1.22
C GLY A 75 -15.26 -7.97 1.88
N TYR A 76 -14.23 -8.54 2.53
CA TYR A 76 -13.33 -7.83 3.42
C TYR A 76 -11.89 -7.86 2.91
N VAL A 77 -11.20 -6.73 3.04
CA VAL A 77 -9.76 -6.63 2.83
C VAL A 77 -9.14 -5.67 3.83
N ALA A 78 -8.05 -6.12 4.45
CA ALA A 78 -7.16 -5.28 5.22
C ALA A 78 -6.02 -4.82 4.32
N ILE A 79 -5.70 -3.53 4.34
CA ILE A 79 -4.61 -2.96 3.55
C ILE A 79 -3.71 -2.05 4.40
N ASP A 80 -2.45 -1.98 3.97
CA ASP A 80 -1.46 -1.04 4.47
C ASP A 80 -0.89 -0.25 3.29
N VAL A 81 -0.85 1.07 3.41
CA VAL A 81 -0.17 1.96 2.47
C VAL A 81 0.82 2.78 3.27
N TYR A 82 2.07 2.32 3.29
CA TYR A 82 3.17 3.02 3.94
C TYR A 82 4.07 3.63 2.89
N THR A 83 4.25 4.95 2.92
CA THR A 83 5.26 5.65 2.10
C THR A 83 6.16 6.52 2.96
N CYS A 84 7.41 6.65 2.55
CA CYS A 84 8.38 7.59 3.10
C CYS A 84 8.48 8.84 2.19
N GLY A 85 8.88 9.98 2.75
CA GLY A 85 9.03 11.22 1.98
C GLY A 85 7.72 12.01 1.84
N ASP A 86 7.31 12.33 0.61
CA ASP A 86 6.11 13.14 0.35
C ASP A 86 4.84 12.43 0.82
N HIS A 87 4.19 13.02 1.82
CA HIS A 87 3.00 12.48 2.47
C HIS A 87 1.81 12.34 1.52
N SER A 88 1.73 13.17 0.48
CA SER A 88 0.64 13.14 -0.49
C SER A 88 0.60 11.83 -1.28
N LEU A 89 1.75 11.14 -1.42
CA LEU A 89 1.85 9.91 -2.20
C LEU A 89 1.12 8.74 -1.53
N ALA A 90 1.17 8.63 -0.19
CA ALA A 90 0.40 7.63 0.55
C ALA A 90 -1.10 7.79 0.29
N PHE A 91 -1.61 9.02 0.38
CA PHE A 91 -3.02 9.31 0.10
C PHE A 91 -3.38 9.06 -1.36
N LYS A 92 -2.51 9.43 -2.31
CA LYS A 92 -2.74 9.17 -3.74
C LYS A 92 -2.85 7.67 -4.05
N ALA A 93 -1.96 6.84 -3.48
CA ALA A 93 -2.02 5.39 -3.64
C ALA A 93 -3.28 4.81 -2.99
N PHE A 94 -3.62 5.28 -1.79
CA PHE A 94 -4.82 4.85 -1.07
C PHE A 94 -6.11 5.20 -1.83
N ASP A 95 -6.23 6.43 -2.36
CA ASP A 95 -7.39 6.89 -3.11
C ASP A 95 -7.60 6.07 -4.40
N TYR A 96 -6.51 5.69 -5.08
CA TYR A 96 -6.58 4.77 -6.22
C TYR A 96 -7.14 3.40 -5.81
N ILE A 97 -6.64 2.82 -4.70
CA ILE A 97 -7.12 1.51 -4.22
C ILE A 97 -8.60 1.59 -3.82
N MET A 98 -8.99 2.67 -3.13
CA MET A 98 -10.39 2.97 -2.78
C MET A 98 -11.30 3.01 -4.01
N GLU A 99 -10.88 3.68 -5.09
CA GLU A 99 -11.64 3.74 -6.34
C GLU A 99 -11.82 2.34 -6.97
N LYS A 100 -10.76 1.52 -6.98
CA LYS A 100 -10.81 0.19 -7.62
C LYS A 100 -11.55 -0.86 -6.82
N LEU A 101 -11.49 -0.79 -5.50
CA LEU A 101 -12.18 -1.74 -4.62
C LEU A 101 -13.60 -1.32 -4.28
N ASN A 102 -13.91 -0.02 -4.39
CA ASN A 102 -15.22 0.58 -4.14
C ASN A 102 -15.98 -0.02 -2.93
N PRO A 103 -15.38 0.01 -1.72
CA PRO A 103 -15.99 -0.55 -0.53
C PRO A 103 -17.24 0.21 -0.11
N GLU A 104 -18.19 -0.49 0.51
CA GLU A 104 -19.37 0.12 1.14
C GLU A 104 -19.02 0.84 2.45
N ARG A 105 -18.02 0.35 3.18
CA ARG A 105 -17.57 0.91 4.46
C ARG A 105 -16.07 0.79 4.60
N VAL A 106 -15.45 1.83 5.17
CA VAL A 106 -14.00 1.87 5.44
C VAL A 106 -13.73 2.39 6.84
N GLU A 107 -12.89 1.66 7.55
CA GLU A 107 -12.28 2.09 8.81
C GLU A 107 -10.81 2.36 8.51
N LYS A 108 -10.33 3.58 8.77
CA LYS A 108 -8.99 4.04 8.36
C LYS A 108 -8.30 4.75 9.50
N GLU A 109 -7.06 4.37 9.76
CA GLU A 109 -6.14 5.07 10.64
C GLU A 109 -4.93 5.59 9.86
N VAL A 110 -4.42 6.75 10.27
CA VAL A 110 -3.23 7.37 9.67
C VAL A 110 -2.20 7.54 10.77
N HIS A 111 -1.04 6.92 10.57
CA HIS A 111 0.08 6.98 11.50
C HIS A 111 1.26 7.72 10.87
N PHE A 112 1.73 8.76 11.56
CA PHE A 112 2.99 9.41 11.23
C PHE A 112 4.14 8.59 11.81
N ARG A 113 5.03 8.10 10.93
CA ARG A 113 6.11 7.19 11.28
C ARG A 113 7.44 7.94 11.32
N GLY A 114 8.16 7.81 12.44
CA GLY A 114 9.44 8.48 12.65
C GLY A 114 9.27 9.99 12.80
N VAL A 115 8.61 10.42 13.89
CA VAL A 115 8.50 11.84 14.24
C VAL A 115 9.84 12.31 14.80
N ILE A 116 10.46 13.27 14.12
CA ILE A 116 11.79 13.80 14.41
C ILE A 116 11.75 15.33 14.47
N ASP A 117 12.81 15.94 15.01
CA ASP A 117 12.94 17.39 15.01
C ASP A 117 13.10 17.93 13.58
N GLU A 118 12.59 19.13 13.32
CA GLU A 118 12.74 19.78 12.01
C GLU A 118 14.21 19.97 11.61
N SER A 119 15.09 20.18 12.60
CA SER A 119 16.52 20.41 12.41
C SER A 119 17.31 19.17 11.97
N GLU A 120 16.75 17.97 12.09
CA GLU A 120 17.43 16.73 11.70
C GLU A 120 17.40 16.55 10.17
N GLU A 121 18.57 16.40 9.52
CA GLU A 121 18.63 16.08 8.09
C GLU A 121 18.16 14.64 7.84
N VAL A 122 17.35 14.45 6.80
CA VAL A 122 16.82 13.14 6.41
C VAL A 122 17.30 12.85 5.00
N GLU A 123 18.04 11.75 4.86
CA GLU A 123 18.44 11.23 3.57
C GLU A 123 17.60 9.98 3.27
N PHE A 124 16.66 10.11 2.35
CA PHE A 124 15.93 8.95 1.82
C PHE A 124 16.84 8.21 0.84
N ALA A 125 16.87 6.89 0.92
CA ALA A 125 17.59 5.99 0.03
C ALA A 125 17.12 6.22 -1.41
N SER A 126 17.91 7.02 -2.15
CA SER A 126 17.68 7.24 -3.57
C SER A 126 17.88 5.95 -4.37
N SER A 127 17.08 5.79 -5.42
CA SER A 127 16.95 4.62 -6.29
C SER A 127 18.16 4.34 -7.20
N ASN A 128 19.39 4.50 -6.71
CA ASN A 128 20.61 4.13 -7.45
C ASN A 128 20.97 2.66 -7.19
N TYR A 129 20.07 1.75 -7.54
CA TYR A 129 20.48 0.39 -7.88
C TYR A 129 20.60 0.30 -9.40
N SER A 130 21.80 0.57 -9.91
CA SER A 130 22.22 0.07 -11.23
C SER A 130 22.16 -1.46 -11.17
N VAL A 131 21.19 -2.04 -11.87
CA VAL A 131 21.17 -3.48 -12.13
C VAL A 131 22.26 -3.75 -13.15
N GLU A 132 23.49 -3.98 -12.68
CA GLU A 132 24.48 -4.74 -13.44
C GLU A 132 24.27 -6.23 -13.13
N ALA A 133 23.66 -6.93 -14.09
CA ALA A 133 23.87 -8.35 -14.36
C ALA A 133 23.36 -8.68 -15.77
#